data_AF-A0A6C0K5M1-F1
#
_entry.id   AF-A0A6C0K5M1-F1
#
_cell.length_a   1.000
_cell.length_b   1.000
_cell.length_c   1.000
_cell.angle_alpha   90.00
_cell.angle_beta   90.00
_cell.angle_gamma   90.00
#
_symmetry.space_group_name_H-M   'P 1'
#
loop_
_entity.id
_entity.type
_entity.pdbx_description
1 polymer ?
#
loop_
_entity_poly.entity_id
_entity_poly.type
_entity_poly.pdbx_seq_one_letter_code
_entity_poly.pdbx_strand_id
1 'polypeptide(L)'
;MDSFITPETETVVVKPKCKALKKNGEACPHLAKHDEFCGQHKPKTEEDLQRKKENAAKKLAEKMAMPDLYTEEILREEFQTHREYVLKRKQTKEKTGLDIRMPNMPEDISENITKFIIHHHVGDTSSKWTKGIKGKGPKITGDLISEIEKTQEVKCFTSDGPTSFGPKEKWDVIYFLDAREWLNGRFVLWRVVLKNVSDTWKAVKMNKDQTHEYQSEEGRRPRITWESLYPQINAYAENVFDGTFEDIFTVKKEKSSNDEWESVVIITKEG
;
A
#
# COMPACT_ATOMS: atom_id res chain seq x y z
N MET A 1 17.97 85.05 0.62
CA MET A 1 18.98 83.97 0.61
C MET A 1 18.21 82.69 0.86
N ASP A 2 17.63 82.11 -0.18
CA ASP A 2 16.84 80.88 -0.06
C ASP A 2 17.68 79.69 -0.51
N SER A 3 18.02 78.83 0.45
CA SER A 3 18.79 77.61 0.23
C SER A 3 17.89 76.52 -0.33
N PHE A 4 18.11 76.15 -1.59
CA PHE A 4 17.49 74.98 -2.20
C PHE A 4 18.12 73.70 -1.62
N ILE A 5 17.34 72.93 -0.87
CA ILE A 5 17.69 71.59 -0.40
C ILE A 5 17.28 70.63 -1.53
N THR A 6 18.25 70.00 -2.18
CA THR A 6 18.00 68.90 -3.11
C THR A 6 17.68 67.62 -2.32
N PRO A 7 16.64 66.86 -2.69
CA PRO A 7 16.29 65.63 -2.00
C PRO A 7 17.33 64.54 -2.33
N GLU A 8 17.88 63.92 -1.29
CA GLU A 8 18.76 62.76 -1.42
C GLU A 8 17.98 61.58 -2.02
N THR A 9 18.45 61.08 -3.16
CA THR A 9 17.92 59.85 -3.76
C THR A 9 18.40 58.65 -2.96
N GLU A 10 17.52 58.04 -2.16
CA GLU A 10 17.77 56.75 -1.53
C GLU A 10 17.91 55.66 -2.61
N THR A 11 19.13 55.16 -2.79
CA THR A 11 19.40 53.96 -3.57
C THR A 11 18.97 52.73 -2.80
N VAL A 12 17.81 52.17 -3.15
CA VAL A 12 17.34 50.89 -2.61
C VAL A 12 18.23 49.75 -3.13
N VAL A 13 19.14 49.26 -2.28
CA VAL A 13 19.97 48.09 -2.59
C VAL A 13 19.15 46.81 -2.41
N VAL A 14 18.64 46.26 -3.51
CA VAL A 14 17.95 44.95 -3.51
C VAL A 14 18.98 43.84 -3.35
N LYS A 15 18.95 43.10 -2.22
CA LYS A 15 19.83 41.95 -2.01
C LYS A 15 19.29 40.70 -2.72
N PRO A 16 20.14 39.86 -3.33
CA PRO A 16 19.71 38.62 -3.96
C PRO A 16 19.23 37.59 -2.93
N LYS A 17 18.23 36.78 -3.30
CA LYS A 17 17.79 35.62 -2.51
C LYS A 17 18.85 34.51 -2.54
N CYS A 18 18.96 33.77 -1.45
CA CYS A 18 19.86 32.62 -1.34
C CYS A 18 19.47 31.50 -2.33
N LYS A 19 20.46 30.93 -3.04
CA LYS A 19 20.27 29.83 -4.00
C LYS A 19 20.17 28.44 -3.33
N ALA A 20 20.32 28.33 -2.01
CA ALA A 20 20.25 27.04 -1.32
C ALA A 20 18.82 26.48 -1.27
N LEU A 21 18.71 25.16 -1.38
CA LEU A 21 17.48 24.41 -1.13
C LEU A 21 17.46 23.85 0.30
N LYS A 22 16.30 23.94 0.95
CA LYS A 22 16.02 23.28 2.23
C LYS A 22 15.96 21.75 2.06
N LYS A 23 15.90 21.00 3.18
CA LYS A 23 15.80 19.52 3.16
C LYS A 23 14.58 18.99 2.40
N ASN A 24 13.49 19.76 2.34
CA ASN A 24 12.25 19.45 1.63
C ASN A 24 12.27 19.92 0.16
N GLY A 25 13.35 20.51 -0.33
CA GLY A 25 13.47 21.01 -1.71
C GLY A 25 12.96 22.43 -1.95
N GLU A 26 12.47 23.12 -0.92
CA GLU A 26 12.07 24.53 -1.04
C GLU A 26 13.27 25.48 -1.07
N ALA A 27 13.12 26.63 -1.71
CA ALA A 27 14.11 27.69 -1.68
C ALA A 27 14.33 28.26 -0.26
N CYS A 28 15.58 28.62 0.03
CA CYS A 28 15.94 29.31 1.27
C CYS A 28 15.30 30.71 1.30
N PRO A 29 14.63 31.10 2.40
CA PRO A 29 13.99 32.41 2.49
C PRO A 29 14.97 33.56 2.77
N HIS A 30 16.23 33.26 3.11
CA HIS A 30 17.21 34.28 3.50
C HIS A 30 17.85 34.99 2.30
N LEU A 31 18.22 36.25 2.51
CA LEU A 31 18.99 37.06 1.55
C LEU A 31 20.48 36.71 1.66
N ALA A 32 21.19 36.65 0.54
CA ALA A 32 22.63 36.45 0.51
C ALA A 32 23.36 37.81 0.59
N LYS A 33 24.48 37.86 1.33
CA LYS A 33 25.29 39.09 1.49
C LYS A 33 26.34 39.27 0.39
N HIS A 34 26.83 38.17 -0.19
CA HIS A 34 27.73 38.11 -1.34
C HIS A 34 27.68 36.68 -1.89
N ASP A 35 27.62 36.55 -3.21
CA ASP A 35 27.68 35.34 -4.03
C ASP A 35 27.04 34.05 -3.45
N GLU A 36 25.84 33.82 -3.99
CA GLU A 36 25.04 32.59 -4.04
C GLU A 36 24.40 32.07 -2.73
N PHE A 37 25.04 32.17 -1.56
CA PHE A 37 24.54 31.48 -0.36
C PHE A 37 24.53 32.33 0.92
N CYS A 38 23.53 32.11 1.78
CA CYS A 38 23.34 32.86 3.03
C CYS A 38 24.29 32.46 4.18
N GLY A 39 25.16 31.46 3.99
CA GLY A 39 26.08 30.94 5.02
C GLY A 39 25.42 30.17 6.18
N GLN A 40 24.10 30.24 6.35
CA GLN A 40 23.38 29.57 7.43
C GLN A 40 23.08 28.09 7.17
N HIS A 41 23.16 27.65 5.91
CA HIS A 41 22.84 26.29 5.51
C HIS A 41 23.89 25.82 4.51
N LYS A 42 24.34 24.56 4.65
CA LYS A 42 25.16 23.92 3.61
C LYS A 42 24.29 23.79 2.36
N PRO A 43 24.62 24.49 1.27
CA PRO A 43 23.78 24.45 0.08
C PRO A 43 23.77 23.04 -0.48
N LYS A 44 22.57 22.59 -0.85
CA LYS A 44 22.41 21.42 -1.71
C LYS A 44 22.15 21.93 -3.10
N THR A 45 22.99 21.52 -4.03
CA THR A 45 22.72 21.75 -5.45
C THR A 45 21.62 20.81 -5.93
N GLU A 46 21.01 21.10 -7.08
CA GLU A 46 20.10 20.16 -7.73
C GLU A 46 20.82 18.83 -8.01
N GLU A 47 22.11 18.88 -8.37
CA GLU A 47 22.97 17.70 -8.54
C GLU A 47 23.10 16.88 -7.24
N ASP A 48 23.23 17.54 -6.08
CA ASP A 48 23.27 16.84 -4.79
C ASP A 48 21.95 16.12 -4.48
N LEU A 49 20.80 16.75 -4.81
CA LEU A 49 19.49 16.15 -4.65
C LEU A 49 19.30 14.97 -5.61
N GLN A 50 19.72 15.12 -6.86
CA GLN A 50 19.65 14.10 -7.88
C GLN A 50 20.54 12.89 -7.51
N ARG A 51 21.81 13.12 -7.16
CA ARG A 51 22.71 12.06 -6.67
C ARG A 51 22.16 11.36 -5.43
N LYS A 52 21.45 12.08 -4.55
CA LYS A 52 20.78 11.46 -3.39
C LYS A 52 19.61 10.58 -3.80
N LYS A 53 18.78 11.02 -4.77
CA LYS A 53 17.66 10.23 -5.31
C LYS A 53 18.18 8.97 -6.00
N GLU A 54 19.21 9.08 -6.84
CA GLU A 54 19.85 7.96 -7.53
C GLU A 54 20.44 6.94 -6.55
N ASN A 55 21.18 7.41 -5.53
CA ASN A 55 21.70 6.54 -4.48
C ASN A 55 20.60 5.83 -3.68
N ALA A 56 19.47 6.51 -3.42
CA ALA A 56 18.32 5.90 -2.76
C ALA A 56 17.65 4.85 -3.65
N ALA A 57 17.49 5.13 -4.94
CA ALA A 57 16.94 4.20 -5.93
C ALA A 57 17.83 2.97 -6.08
N LYS A 58 19.16 3.14 -6.19
CA LYS A 58 20.13 2.04 -6.25
C LYS A 58 20.03 1.14 -5.02
N LYS A 59 20.01 1.72 -3.82
CA LYS A 59 19.85 0.95 -2.57
C LYS A 59 18.50 0.24 -2.48
N LEU A 60 17.44 0.85 -3.00
CA LEU A 60 16.13 0.20 -3.07
C LEU A 60 16.16 -0.99 -4.03
N ALA A 61 16.76 -0.84 -5.21
CA ALA A 61 16.92 -1.92 -6.19
C ALA A 61 17.76 -3.08 -5.62
N GLU A 62 18.90 -2.78 -4.98
CA GLU A 62 19.71 -3.78 -4.27
C GLU A 62 18.88 -4.52 -3.20
N LYS A 63 18.03 -3.78 -2.47
CA LYS A 63 17.15 -4.36 -1.45
C LYS A 63 16.03 -5.21 -2.05
N MET A 64 15.42 -4.76 -3.14
CA MET A 64 14.41 -5.51 -3.89
C MET A 64 15.00 -6.74 -4.57
N ALA A 65 16.29 -6.79 -4.87
CA ALA A 65 16.96 -7.97 -5.40
C ALA A 65 17.13 -9.09 -4.35
N MET A 66 17.01 -8.79 -3.05
CA MET A 66 17.10 -9.81 -2.01
C MET A 66 15.90 -10.77 -2.05
N PRO A 67 16.11 -12.05 -1.70
CA PRO A 67 15.02 -13.03 -1.72
C PRO A 67 13.98 -12.70 -0.65
N ASP A 68 12.72 -12.95 -0.98
CA ASP A 68 11.67 -13.05 0.02
C ASP A 68 11.76 -14.44 0.65
N LEU A 69 11.90 -14.49 1.99
CA LEU A 69 12.11 -15.72 2.73
C LEU A 69 10.79 -16.39 3.17
N TYR A 70 9.64 -15.75 2.94
CA TYR A 70 8.33 -16.31 3.28
C TYR A 70 7.80 -17.15 2.10
N THR A 71 8.02 -18.46 2.18
CA THR A 71 7.68 -19.41 1.12
C THR A 71 6.22 -19.88 1.19
N GLU A 72 5.77 -20.61 0.17
CA GLU A 72 4.44 -21.22 0.15
C GLU A 72 4.29 -22.23 1.30
N GLU A 73 5.33 -23.02 1.59
CA GLU A 73 5.32 -24.00 2.68
C GLU A 73 5.16 -23.33 4.04
N ILE A 74 5.88 -22.23 4.28
CA ILE A 74 5.73 -21.43 5.51
C ILE A 74 4.30 -20.91 5.62
N LEU A 75 3.74 -20.38 4.52
CA LEU A 75 2.36 -19.89 4.55
C LEU A 75 1.36 -21.00 4.88
N ARG A 76 1.52 -22.18 4.29
CA ARG A 76 0.66 -23.34 4.55
C ARG A 76 0.72 -23.76 6.02
N GLU A 77 1.92 -23.83 6.60
CA GLU A 77 2.15 -24.20 7.99
C GLU A 77 1.54 -23.17 8.96
N GLU A 78 1.82 -21.88 8.76
CA GLU A 78 1.31 -20.80 9.62
C GLU A 78 -0.21 -20.66 9.51
N PHE A 79 -0.76 -20.77 8.28
CA PHE A 79 -2.20 -20.77 8.06
C PHE A 79 -2.90 -21.91 8.79
N GLN A 80 -2.39 -23.14 8.67
CA GLN A 80 -2.97 -24.30 9.33
C GLN A 80 -2.88 -24.17 10.85
N THR A 81 -1.74 -23.72 11.37
CA THR A 81 -1.53 -23.47 12.80
C THR A 81 -2.53 -22.44 13.34
N HIS A 82 -2.73 -21.33 12.63
CA HIS A 82 -3.71 -20.32 13.01
C HIS A 82 -5.15 -20.84 12.95
N ARG A 83 -5.48 -21.61 11.90
CA ARG A 83 -6.78 -22.24 11.72
C ARG A 83 -7.14 -23.15 12.88
N GLU A 84 -6.23 -24.04 13.27
CA GLU A 84 -6.41 -24.96 14.40
C GLU A 84 -6.59 -24.20 15.72
N TYR A 85 -5.79 -23.15 15.94
CA TYR A 85 -5.92 -22.29 17.10
C TYR A 85 -7.33 -21.68 17.19
N VAL A 86 -7.84 -21.11 16.11
CA VAL A 86 -9.17 -20.47 16.09
C VAL A 86 -10.30 -21.49 16.29
N LEU A 87 -10.21 -22.65 15.64
CA LEU A 87 -11.20 -23.73 15.83
C LEU A 87 -11.26 -24.20 17.28
N LYS A 88 -10.11 -24.38 17.93
CA LYS A 88 -10.05 -24.72 19.36
C LYS A 88 -10.68 -23.64 20.25
N ARG A 89 -10.49 -22.36 19.91
CA ARG A 89 -11.11 -21.23 20.64
C ARG A 89 -12.64 -21.22 20.48
N LYS A 90 -13.16 -21.52 19.28
CA LYS A 90 -14.61 -21.68 19.04
C LYS A 90 -15.19 -22.82 19.88
N GLN A 91 -14.56 -24.01 19.84
CA GLN A 91 -14.98 -25.15 20.66
C GLN A 91 -14.96 -24.84 22.17
N THR A 92 -13.95 -24.09 22.64
CA THR A 92 -13.87 -23.67 24.04
C THR A 92 -15.03 -22.73 24.39
N LYS A 93 -15.35 -21.77 23.52
CA LYS A 93 -16.49 -20.86 23.70
C LYS A 93 -17.81 -21.62 23.77
N GLU A 94 -18.03 -22.56 22.87
CA GLU A 94 -19.22 -23.44 22.85
C GLU A 94 -19.34 -24.29 24.12
N LYS A 95 -18.24 -24.93 24.56
CA LYS A 95 -18.23 -25.80 25.74
C LYS A 95 -18.47 -25.05 27.05
N THR A 96 -17.95 -23.82 27.15
CA THR A 96 -17.92 -23.07 28.42
C THR A 96 -18.99 -21.99 28.52
N GLY A 97 -19.59 -21.58 27.40
CA GLY A 97 -20.49 -20.43 27.33
C GLY A 97 -19.79 -19.07 27.54
N LEU A 98 -18.46 -19.04 27.63
CA LEU A 98 -17.72 -17.80 27.84
C LEU A 98 -17.72 -16.93 26.58
N ASP A 99 -17.89 -15.61 26.74
CA ASP A 99 -17.77 -14.68 25.62
C ASP A 99 -16.30 -14.42 25.26
N ILE A 100 -15.71 -15.38 24.57
CA ILE A 100 -14.34 -15.29 24.10
C ILE A 100 -14.31 -14.54 22.76
N ARG A 101 -13.49 -13.49 22.68
CA ARG A 101 -13.19 -12.79 21.43
C ARG A 101 -12.25 -13.63 20.56
N MET A 102 -12.59 -13.77 19.28
CA MET A 102 -11.72 -14.43 18.30
C MET A 102 -10.60 -13.49 17.85
N PRO A 103 -9.38 -14.02 17.61
CA PRO A 103 -8.31 -13.23 17.03
C PRO A 103 -8.68 -12.82 15.59
N ASN A 104 -8.05 -11.74 15.12
CA ASN A 104 -7.99 -11.48 13.68
C ASN A 104 -6.91 -12.37 13.04
N MET A 105 -6.96 -12.47 11.71
CA MET A 105 -5.88 -13.10 10.94
C MET A 105 -4.55 -12.38 11.24
N PRO A 106 -3.46 -13.11 11.54
CA PRO A 106 -2.12 -12.55 11.64
C PRO A 106 -1.70 -11.81 10.38
N GLU A 107 -0.95 -10.74 10.57
CA GLU A 107 -0.52 -9.85 9.49
C GLU A 107 0.32 -10.59 8.45
N ASP A 108 1.27 -11.40 8.89
CA ASP A 108 2.17 -12.17 8.04
C ASP A 108 1.39 -13.19 7.18
N ILE A 109 0.40 -13.87 7.74
CA ILE A 109 -0.45 -14.80 6.99
C ILE A 109 -1.27 -14.04 5.94
N SER A 110 -1.95 -12.95 6.33
CA SER A 110 -2.83 -12.21 5.41
C SER A 110 -2.08 -11.47 4.29
N GLU A 111 -0.93 -10.88 4.62
CA GLU A 111 -0.05 -10.19 3.67
C GLU A 111 0.53 -11.21 2.68
N ASN A 112 0.92 -12.42 3.14
CA ASN A 112 1.46 -13.45 2.25
C ASN A 112 0.40 -14.19 1.44
N ILE A 113 -0.82 -14.41 1.95
CA ILE A 113 -1.97 -14.86 1.11
C ILE A 113 -2.14 -13.90 -0.07
N THR A 114 -2.17 -12.60 0.22
CA THR A 114 -2.30 -11.55 -0.80
C THR A 114 -1.14 -11.60 -1.79
N LYS A 115 0.11 -11.73 -1.31
CA LYS A 115 1.31 -11.84 -2.15
C LYS A 115 1.21 -13.00 -3.15
N PHE A 116 0.87 -14.21 -2.69
CA PHE A 116 0.78 -15.36 -3.59
C PHE A 116 -0.40 -15.26 -4.56
N ILE A 117 -1.52 -14.66 -4.15
CA ILE A 117 -2.60 -14.31 -5.08
C ILE A 117 -2.10 -13.35 -6.16
N ILE A 118 -1.35 -12.30 -5.78
CA ILE A 118 -0.75 -11.35 -6.73
C ILE A 118 0.17 -12.08 -7.72
N HIS A 119 1.01 -13.00 -7.23
CA HIS A 119 1.93 -13.77 -8.07
C HIS A 119 1.20 -14.62 -9.11
N HIS A 120 0.16 -15.36 -8.68
CA HIS A 120 -0.45 -16.40 -9.51
C HIS A 120 -1.70 -15.95 -10.28
N HIS A 121 -2.39 -14.90 -9.82
CA HIS A 121 -3.67 -14.46 -10.39
C HIS A 121 -3.64 -13.04 -10.95
N VAL A 122 -2.72 -12.18 -10.48
CA VAL A 122 -2.47 -10.85 -11.08
C VAL A 122 -1.26 -10.90 -12.04
N GLY A 123 -0.34 -11.85 -11.83
CA GLY A 123 0.85 -12.05 -12.67
C GLY A 123 2.05 -11.20 -12.26
N ASP A 124 2.00 -10.51 -11.11
CA ASP A 124 3.13 -9.73 -10.60
C ASP A 124 3.98 -10.57 -9.63
N THR A 125 4.89 -11.37 -10.19
CA THR A 125 5.84 -12.21 -9.42
C THR A 125 6.93 -11.40 -8.70
N SER A 126 6.99 -10.08 -8.92
CA SER A 126 7.96 -9.20 -8.27
C SER A 126 7.50 -8.71 -6.89
N SER A 127 6.22 -8.92 -6.54
CA SER A 127 5.69 -8.53 -5.23
C SER A 127 6.38 -9.31 -4.11
N LYS A 128 6.82 -8.62 -3.06
CA LYS A 128 7.55 -9.21 -1.94
C LYS A 128 7.01 -8.71 -0.62
N TRP A 129 7.04 -9.59 0.38
CA TRP A 129 6.71 -9.20 1.74
C TRP A 129 7.79 -8.30 2.32
N THR A 130 7.45 -7.05 2.63
CA THR A 130 8.46 -6.04 3.00
C THR A 130 9.24 -6.40 4.26
N LYS A 131 8.60 -7.09 5.21
CA LYS A 131 9.22 -7.59 6.46
C LYS A 131 10.06 -8.86 6.23
N GLY A 132 9.80 -9.60 5.14
CA GLY A 132 10.58 -10.76 4.72
C GLY A 132 11.95 -10.39 4.12
N ILE A 133 12.09 -9.16 3.62
CA ILE A 133 13.34 -8.66 3.00
C ILE A 133 14.35 -8.22 4.08
N LYS A 134 15.32 -9.08 4.39
CA LYS A 134 16.38 -8.80 5.37
C LYS A 134 17.59 -8.12 4.74
N GLY A 135 18.00 -6.95 5.23
CA GLY A 135 19.28 -6.35 4.83
C GLY A 135 19.49 -4.90 5.28
N LYS A 136 20.71 -4.38 5.09
CA LYS A 136 21.05 -2.98 5.34
C LYS A 136 20.54 -2.12 4.17
N GLY A 137 19.80 -1.06 4.44
CA GLY A 137 19.27 -0.20 3.39
C GLY A 137 18.18 0.75 3.88
N PRO A 138 17.55 1.52 2.98
CA PRO A 138 16.40 2.32 3.32
C PRO A 138 15.26 1.43 3.85
N LYS A 139 14.46 1.99 4.76
CA LYS A 139 13.21 1.36 5.20
C LYS A 139 12.26 1.29 4.01
N ILE A 140 11.78 0.09 3.69
CA ILE A 140 10.68 -0.08 2.72
C ILE A 140 9.39 0.16 3.51
N THR A 141 8.46 0.90 2.90
CA THR A 141 7.15 1.20 3.47
C THR A 141 6.08 0.37 2.77
N GLY A 142 4.91 0.26 3.40
CA GLY A 142 3.83 -0.64 2.98
C GLY A 142 4.01 -2.05 3.53
N ASP A 143 3.04 -2.89 3.23
CA ASP A 143 2.99 -4.30 3.64
C ASP A 143 3.73 -5.16 2.60
N LEU A 144 3.43 -4.90 1.31
CA LEU A 144 4.11 -5.49 0.15
C LEU A 144 4.78 -4.41 -0.71
N ILE A 145 5.77 -4.82 -1.52
CA ILE A 145 6.46 -3.97 -2.48
C ILE A 145 6.66 -4.73 -3.79
N SER A 146 6.38 -4.11 -4.93
CA SER A 146 6.62 -4.72 -6.24
C SER A 146 7.26 -3.76 -7.24
N GLU A 147 7.81 -4.30 -8.33
CA GLU A 147 8.36 -3.51 -9.43
C GLU A 147 7.27 -2.85 -10.26
N ILE A 148 6.08 -3.44 -10.33
CA ILE A 148 4.96 -2.97 -11.16
C ILE A 148 4.15 -1.91 -10.40
N GLU A 149 3.59 -2.29 -9.26
CA GLU A 149 2.63 -1.46 -8.51
C GLU A 149 3.29 -0.63 -7.41
N LYS A 150 4.59 -0.84 -7.15
CA LYS A 150 5.33 -0.15 -6.10
C LYS A 150 4.75 -0.51 -4.73
N THR A 151 4.43 0.48 -3.90
CA THR A 151 4.05 0.23 -2.50
C THR A 151 2.61 -0.27 -2.42
N GLN A 152 2.43 -1.44 -1.81
CA GLN A 152 1.15 -2.13 -1.71
C GLN A 152 0.75 -2.21 -0.22
N GLU A 153 -0.47 -1.78 0.09
CA GLU A 153 -1.08 -1.92 1.41
C GLU A 153 -2.04 -3.12 1.40
N VAL A 154 -2.11 -3.88 2.50
CA VAL A 154 -3.01 -5.02 2.65
C VAL A 154 -3.92 -4.79 3.85
N LYS A 155 -5.23 -4.82 3.61
CA LYS A 155 -6.24 -4.83 4.66
C LYS A 155 -7.00 -6.14 4.63
N CYS A 156 -6.83 -6.94 5.69
CA CYS A 156 -7.58 -8.17 5.88
C CYS A 156 -8.71 -7.94 6.89
N PHE A 157 -9.90 -8.42 6.57
CA PHE A 157 -11.03 -8.44 7.50
C PHE A 157 -11.66 -9.83 7.56
N THR A 158 -11.90 -10.30 8.79
CA THR A 158 -12.50 -11.61 9.11
C THR A 158 -13.92 -11.46 9.69
N SER A 159 -14.46 -10.25 9.68
CA SER A 159 -15.80 -9.87 10.15
C SER A 159 -16.23 -8.56 9.49
N ASP A 160 -17.48 -8.13 9.72
CA ASP A 160 -18.01 -6.85 9.22
C ASP A 160 -17.55 -5.63 10.04
N GLY A 161 -16.59 -5.83 10.94
CA GLY A 161 -15.97 -4.76 11.71
C GLY A 161 -15.20 -3.78 10.82
N PRO A 162 -15.01 -2.52 11.28
CA PRO A 162 -14.34 -1.52 10.47
C PRO A 162 -12.84 -1.80 10.30
N THR A 163 -12.35 -1.62 9.08
CA THR A 163 -10.92 -1.54 8.76
C THR A 163 -10.36 -0.19 9.23
N SER A 164 -9.09 -0.17 9.63
CA SER A 164 -8.41 1.05 10.10
C SER A 164 -7.25 1.42 9.18
N PHE A 165 -7.06 2.71 8.97
CA PHE A 165 -5.96 3.28 8.19
C PHE A 165 -5.09 4.16 9.09
N GLY A 166 -3.77 4.12 8.89
CA GLY A 166 -2.83 5.02 9.56
C GLY A 166 -2.85 6.41 8.91
N PRO A 167 -2.84 7.50 9.69
CA PRO A 167 -2.95 8.87 9.14
C PRO A 167 -1.79 9.29 8.22
N LYS A 168 -0.69 8.53 8.22
CA LYS A 168 0.54 8.83 7.48
C LYS A 168 1.01 7.66 6.63
N GLU A 169 0.20 6.59 6.54
CA GLU A 169 0.49 5.47 5.64
C GLU A 169 0.52 5.99 4.21
N LYS A 170 1.30 5.33 3.35
CA LYS A 170 1.41 5.67 1.94
C LYS A 170 1.41 4.39 1.13
N TRP A 171 0.59 4.36 0.10
CA TRP A 171 0.50 3.24 -0.83
C TRP A 171 0.15 3.75 -2.22
N ASP A 172 0.55 2.98 -3.21
CA ASP A 172 0.22 3.16 -4.62
C ASP A 172 -1.02 2.33 -4.98
N VAL A 173 -1.14 1.12 -4.42
CA VAL A 173 -2.27 0.21 -4.55
C VAL A 173 -2.64 -0.34 -3.17
N ILE A 174 -3.93 -0.57 -2.91
CA ILE A 174 -4.41 -1.22 -1.68
C ILE A 174 -5.23 -2.45 -2.03
N TYR A 175 -4.94 -3.54 -1.31
CA TYR A 175 -5.59 -4.82 -1.43
C TYR A 175 -6.48 -5.08 -0.22
N PHE A 176 -7.72 -5.49 -0.48
CA PHE A 176 -8.68 -5.87 0.55
C PHE A 176 -8.92 -7.37 0.49
N LEU A 177 -8.36 -8.10 1.46
CA LEU A 177 -8.56 -9.52 1.63
C LEU A 177 -9.81 -9.75 2.50
N ASP A 178 -10.91 -10.11 1.85
CA ASP A 178 -12.10 -10.59 2.52
C ASP A 178 -11.87 -12.04 2.96
N ALA A 179 -11.63 -12.19 4.25
CA ALA A 179 -11.40 -13.46 4.91
C ALA A 179 -12.55 -13.76 5.88
N ARG A 180 -13.79 -13.31 5.63
CA ARG A 180 -14.93 -13.64 6.50
C ARG A 180 -15.25 -15.15 6.50
N GLU A 181 -15.04 -15.82 5.36
CA GLU A 181 -15.31 -17.24 5.14
C GLU A 181 -14.07 -18.14 5.20
N TRP A 182 -12.96 -17.64 5.74
CA TRP A 182 -11.65 -18.32 5.69
C TRP A 182 -11.62 -19.69 6.38
N LEU A 183 -12.45 -19.90 7.42
CA LEU A 183 -12.54 -21.21 8.09
C LEU A 183 -13.21 -22.27 7.21
N ASN A 184 -14.05 -21.82 6.27
CA ASN A 184 -14.63 -22.62 5.19
C ASN A 184 -13.71 -22.68 3.96
N GLY A 185 -12.49 -22.16 4.09
CA GLY A 185 -11.44 -22.18 3.08
C GLY A 185 -11.52 -21.05 2.07
N ARG A 186 -12.57 -20.21 2.05
CA ARG A 186 -12.80 -19.22 1.00
C ARG A 186 -12.17 -17.86 1.33
N PHE A 187 -11.57 -17.26 0.32
CA PHE A 187 -11.03 -15.90 0.33
C PHE A 187 -11.49 -15.13 -0.90
N VAL A 188 -11.70 -13.83 -0.76
CA VAL A 188 -11.89 -12.92 -1.89
C VAL A 188 -10.87 -11.80 -1.79
N LEU A 189 -10.16 -11.50 -2.88
CA LEU A 189 -9.21 -10.41 -2.93
C LEU A 189 -9.69 -9.32 -3.89
N TRP A 190 -9.84 -8.11 -3.35
CA TRP A 190 -10.13 -6.91 -4.11
C TRP A 190 -8.87 -6.08 -4.26
N ARG A 191 -8.46 -5.83 -5.49
CA ARG A 191 -7.38 -4.92 -5.86
C ARG A 191 -7.97 -3.54 -6.11
N VAL A 192 -7.49 -2.51 -5.40
CA VAL A 192 -7.97 -1.14 -5.57
C VAL A 192 -6.81 -0.23 -5.99
N VAL A 193 -6.87 0.27 -7.23
CA VAL A 193 -5.83 1.11 -7.82
C VAL A 193 -6.06 2.58 -7.43
N LEU A 194 -5.99 2.85 -6.13
CA LEU A 194 -6.08 4.19 -5.54
C LEU A 194 -4.96 4.43 -4.55
N LYS A 195 -4.23 5.53 -4.75
CA LYS A 195 -3.24 6.01 -3.79
C LYS A 195 -3.94 6.66 -2.60
N ASN A 196 -3.39 6.51 -1.41
CA ASN A 196 -3.92 7.17 -0.21
C ASN A 196 -3.95 8.72 -0.32
N VAL A 197 -3.06 9.28 -1.14
CA VAL A 197 -2.93 10.71 -1.39
C VAL A 197 -3.79 11.21 -2.55
N SER A 198 -4.50 10.33 -3.26
CA SER A 198 -5.41 10.74 -4.32
C SER A 198 -6.61 11.51 -3.76
N ASP A 199 -7.10 12.49 -4.51
CA ASP A 199 -8.28 13.27 -4.12
C ASP A 199 -9.51 12.36 -3.90
N THR A 200 -9.64 11.32 -4.74
CA THR A 200 -10.66 10.29 -4.59
C THR A 200 -10.61 9.62 -3.22
N TRP A 201 -9.42 9.14 -2.81
CA TRP A 201 -9.28 8.45 -1.52
C TRP A 201 -9.47 9.40 -0.33
N LYS A 202 -8.90 10.60 -0.42
CA LYS A 202 -9.04 11.67 0.57
C LYS A 202 -10.49 12.06 0.82
N ALA A 203 -11.32 12.05 -0.23
CA ALA A 203 -12.73 12.41 -0.18
C ALA A 203 -13.66 11.32 0.38
N VAL A 204 -13.18 10.07 0.56
CA VAL A 204 -14.00 8.97 1.10
C VAL A 204 -14.60 9.38 2.44
N LYS A 205 -15.92 9.24 2.57
CA LYS A 205 -16.66 9.57 3.79
C LYS A 205 -16.49 8.46 4.81
N MET A 206 -15.85 8.78 5.94
CA MET A 206 -15.69 7.87 7.08
C MET A 206 -16.96 7.85 7.94
N ASN A 207 -17.66 8.97 8.00
CA ASN A 207 -18.97 9.13 8.61
C ASN A 207 -19.70 10.29 7.89
N LYS A 208 -20.87 10.70 8.43
CA LYS A 208 -21.70 11.76 7.82
C LYS A 208 -20.94 13.08 7.64
N ASP A 209 -20.06 13.42 8.59
CA ASP A 209 -19.48 14.76 8.69
C ASP A 209 -18.02 14.80 8.24
N GLN A 210 -17.31 13.67 8.25
CA GLN A 210 -15.85 13.62 8.12
C GLN A 210 -15.39 12.70 6.99
N THR A 211 -14.41 13.20 6.23
CA THR A 211 -13.69 12.45 5.19
C THR A 211 -12.46 11.74 5.76
N HIS A 212 -11.83 10.87 4.95
CA HIS A 212 -10.56 10.25 5.27
C HIS A 212 -9.46 11.30 5.54
N GLU A 213 -9.37 12.33 4.70
CA GLU A 213 -8.40 13.42 4.86
C GLU A 213 -8.62 14.18 6.16
N TYR A 214 -9.86 14.58 6.46
CA TYR A 214 -10.20 15.29 7.69
C TYR A 214 -9.70 14.52 8.94
N GLN A 215 -10.01 13.22 9.02
CA GLN A 215 -9.56 12.43 10.17
C GLN A 215 -8.04 12.25 10.20
N SER A 216 -7.40 12.10 9.03
CA SER A 216 -5.96 11.91 8.92
C SER A 216 -5.16 13.16 9.32
N GLU A 217 -5.64 14.36 8.95
CA GLU A 217 -5.01 15.65 9.30
C GLU A 217 -5.08 15.94 10.80
N GLU A 218 -6.14 15.49 11.47
CA GLU A 218 -6.23 15.51 12.94
C GLU A 218 -5.37 14.44 13.62
N GLY A 219 -4.61 13.64 12.86
CA GLY A 219 -3.79 12.55 13.38
C GLY A 219 -4.59 11.35 13.90
N ARG A 220 -5.90 11.32 13.64
CA ARG A 220 -6.75 10.16 13.97
C ARG A 220 -6.56 9.07 12.92
N ARG A 221 -6.88 7.83 13.29
CA ARG A 221 -6.93 6.71 12.34
C ARG A 221 -8.33 6.65 11.71
N PRO A 222 -8.47 6.89 10.40
CA PRO A 222 -9.74 6.66 9.72
C PRO A 222 -10.19 5.22 9.87
N ARG A 223 -11.49 5.02 10.13
CA ARG A 223 -12.11 3.70 10.32
C ARG A 223 -13.44 3.64 9.57
N ILE A 224 -13.63 2.60 8.76
CA ILE A 224 -14.84 2.40 7.94
C ILE A 224 -15.04 0.90 7.67
N THR A 225 -16.29 0.44 7.60
CA THR A 225 -16.61 -0.95 7.22
C THR A 225 -16.51 -1.14 5.71
N TRP A 226 -16.34 -2.38 5.25
CA TRP A 226 -16.31 -2.68 3.83
C TRP A 226 -17.62 -2.31 3.12
N GLU A 227 -18.79 -2.55 3.75
CA GLU A 227 -20.08 -2.19 3.15
C GLU A 227 -20.23 -0.68 2.90
N SER A 228 -19.63 0.14 3.77
CA SER A 228 -19.66 1.59 3.62
C SER A 228 -18.59 2.11 2.66
N LEU A 229 -17.44 1.44 2.62
CA LEU A 229 -16.29 1.83 1.79
C LEU A 229 -16.49 1.44 0.33
N TYR A 230 -16.81 0.18 0.06
CA TYR A 230 -16.82 -0.40 -1.28
C TYR A 230 -17.68 0.41 -2.28
N PRO A 231 -18.92 0.84 -1.96
CA PRO A 231 -19.73 1.64 -2.88
C PRO A 231 -19.09 2.98 -3.29
N GLN A 232 -18.17 3.52 -2.48
CA GLN A 232 -17.48 4.79 -2.77
C GLN A 232 -16.24 4.60 -3.66
N ILE A 233 -15.71 3.38 -3.75
CA ILE A 233 -14.45 3.07 -4.45
C ILE A 233 -14.58 1.97 -5.51
N ASN A 234 -15.78 1.40 -5.71
CA ASN A 234 -16.00 0.24 -6.58
C ASN A 234 -15.55 0.46 -8.03
N ALA A 235 -15.63 1.68 -8.55
CA ALA A 235 -15.15 2.04 -9.88
C ALA A 235 -13.63 1.83 -10.07
N TYR A 236 -12.89 1.70 -8.97
CA TYR A 236 -11.45 1.46 -8.93
C TYR A 236 -11.08 0.09 -8.36
N ALA A 237 -12.09 -0.74 -8.04
CA ALA A 237 -11.92 -2.02 -7.40
C ALA A 237 -12.11 -3.16 -8.41
N GLU A 238 -11.17 -4.09 -8.42
CA GLU A 238 -11.16 -5.29 -9.25
C GLU A 238 -11.15 -6.53 -8.34
N ASN A 239 -12.06 -7.47 -8.56
CA ASN A 239 -11.97 -8.78 -7.93
C ASN A 239 -10.93 -9.60 -8.69
N VAL A 240 -9.76 -9.79 -8.08
CA VAL A 240 -8.63 -10.52 -8.67
C VAL A 240 -8.58 -11.98 -8.23
N PHE A 241 -9.32 -12.35 -7.18
CA PHE A 241 -9.39 -13.71 -6.65
C PHE A 241 -10.69 -13.94 -5.88
N ASP A 242 -11.34 -15.06 -6.14
CA ASP A 242 -12.43 -15.62 -5.33
C ASP A 242 -12.28 -17.14 -5.40
N GLY A 243 -11.82 -17.73 -4.30
CA GLY A 243 -11.41 -19.13 -4.31
C GLY A 243 -11.02 -19.65 -2.94
N THR A 244 -10.59 -20.90 -2.91
CA THR A 244 -10.12 -21.55 -1.69
C THR A 244 -8.65 -21.23 -1.40
N PHE A 245 -8.16 -21.55 -0.21
CA PHE A 245 -6.73 -21.44 0.12
C PHE A 245 -5.83 -22.18 -0.88
N GLU A 246 -6.26 -23.35 -1.36
CA GLU A 246 -5.47 -24.13 -2.33
C GLU A 246 -5.48 -23.50 -3.72
N ASP A 247 -6.59 -22.87 -4.12
CA ASP A 247 -6.71 -22.22 -5.42
C ASP A 247 -5.71 -21.06 -5.58
N ILE A 248 -5.19 -20.49 -4.49
CA ILE A 248 -4.15 -19.44 -4.49
C ILE A 248 -2.94 -19.89 -5.31
N PHE A 249 -2.53 -21.15 -5.16
CA PHE A 249 -1.32 -21.71 -5.75
C PHE A 249 -1.57 -22.34 -7.13
N THR A 250 -2.83 -22.29 -7.62
CA THR A 250 -3.18 -22.71 -8.97
C THR A 250 -3.04 -21.53 -9.93
N VAL A 251 -2.17 -21.65 -10.92
CA VAL A 251 -2.07 -20.65 -11.99
C VAL A 251 -3.32 -20.76 -12.86
N LYS A 252 -4.08 -19.67 -13.01
CA LYS A 252 -5.12 -19.61 -14.04
C LYS A 252 -4.44 -19.80 -15.39
N LYS A 253 -4.65 -20.96 -16.02
CA LYS A 253 -4.42 -21.07 -17.46
C LYS A 253 -5.33 -20.03 -18.09
N GLU A 254 -4.76 -19.06 -18.79
CA GLU A 254 -5.55 -18.15 -19.62
C GLU A 254 -6.49 -19.00 -20.47
N LYS A 255 -7.77 -18.60 -20.54
CA LYS A 255 -8.65 -19.13 -21.57
C LYS A 255 -8.05 -18.72 -22.90
N SER A 256 -7.30 -19.63 -23.52
CA SER A 256 -6.98 -19.59 -24.94
C SER A 256 -8.29 -19.35 -25.67
N SER A 257 -8.35 -18.30 -26.49
CA SER A 257 -9.52 -17.96 -27.30
C SER A 257 -9.80 -18.97 -28.42
N ASN A 258 -9.33 -20.21 -28.29
CA ASN A 258 -9.43 -21.29 -29.27
C ASN A 258 -10.11 -22.57 -28.75
N ASP A 259 -10.64 -22.60 -27.53
CA ASP A 259 -11.45 -23.74 -27.07
C ASP A 259 -12.95 -23.51 -27.39
N GLU A 260 -13.26 -23.43 -28.68
CA GLU A 260 -14.57 -23.83 -29.21
C GLU A 260 -14.33 -25.02 -30.16
N TRP A 261 -15.20 -26.04 -30.07
CA TRP A 261 -15.22 -27.30 -30.83
C TRP A 261 -14.19 -28.33 -30.33
N GLU A 262 -14.58 -29.43 -29.68
CA GLU A 262 -15.38 -30.52 -30.25
C GLU A 262 -16.24 -31.23 -29.19
N SER A 263 -17.56 -31.11 -29.29
CA SER A 263 -18.48 -32.14 -28.80
C SER A 263 -18.83 -33.07 -29.98
N VAL A 264 -17.97 -34.07 -30.22
CA VAL A 264 -18.35 -35.18 -31.11
C VAL A 264 -19.35 -36.06 -30.36
N VAL A 265 -20.63 -35.85 -30.66
CA VAL A 265 -21.71 -36.77 -30.38
C VAL A 265 -21.48 -38.03 -31.22
N ILE A 266 -20.95 -39.10 -30.62
CA ILE A 266 -21.00 -40.43 -31.23
C ILE A 266 -22.39 -41.01 -30.94
N ILE A 267 -23.32 -40.80 -31.87
CA ILE A 267 -24.48 -41.68 -32.02
C ILE A 267 -24.06 -42.76 -33.00
N THR A 268 -23.88 -43.99 -32.52
CA THR A 268 -23.95 -45.18 -33.37
C THR A 268 -25.11 -46.04 -32.91
N LYS A 269 -25.99 -46.26 -33.88
CA LYS A 269 -27.30 -46.90 -33.81
C LYS A 269 -27.20 -48.36 -33.39
N GLU A 270 -28.22 -48.80 -32.66
CA GLU A 270 -28.58 -50.21 -32.52
C GLU A 270 -28.83 -50.86 -33.88
N GLY A 271 -28.33 -52.07 -34.03
CA GLY A 271 -28.58 -53.03 -35.10
C GLY A 271 -28.12 -54.40 -34.64
#